data_AF-A0A6V8NPA8-F1
#
_entry.id   AF-A0A6V8NPA8-F1
#
_cell.length_a   1.000
_cell.length_b   1.000
_cell.length_c   1.000
_cell.angle_alpha   90.00
_cell.angle_beta   90.00
_cell.angle_gamma   90.00
#
_symmetry.space_group_name_H-M   'P 1'
#
loop_
_entity.id
_entity.type
_entity.pdbx_description
1 polymer ?
#
loop_
_entity_poly.entity_id
_entity_poly.type
_entity_poly.pdbx_seq_one_letter_code
_entity_poly.pdbx_strand_id
1 'polypeptide(L)'
;KMEESIRNFAHTAENLSSRNLKDSQIYLFCQGLSAETLVLLHALKPATSKCIEKYVENLKDVQVEISGRDLKEMGYRPGPLFRKVLMVLLLARIDGQVRNREEEEKFVRQWMEVEGLPGHERRRD
;
A
#
# COMPACT_ATOMS: atom_id res chain seq x y z
N LYS A 1 -8.32 -25.26 1.60
CA LYS A 1 -7.31 -24.81 0.62
C LYS A 1 -7.95 -24.39 -0.71
N MET A 2 -8.57 -25.29 -1.49
CA MET A 2 -9.21 -24.91 -2.77
C MET A 2 -10.45 -24.01 -2.61
N GLU A 3 -11.40 -24.39 -1.74
CA GLU A 3 -12.64 -23.61 -1.53
C GLU A 3 -12.38 -22.19 -0.99
N GLU A 4 -11.32 -22.04 -0.20
CA GLU A 4 -10.89 -20.76 0.36
C GLU A 4 -10.27 -19.86 -0.71
N SER A 5 -9.46 -20.43 -1.61
CA SER A 5 -8.97 -19.73 -2.79
C SER A 5 -10.10 -19.29 -3.72
N ILE A 6 -11.13 -20.12 -3.90
CA ILE A 6 -12.31 -19.78 -4.72
C ILE A 6 -13.13 -18.66 -4.07
N ARG A 7 -13.35 -18.72 -2.74
CA ARG A 7 -14.04 -17.64 -2.01
C ARG A 7 -13.26 -16.32 -2.10
N ASN A 8 -11.94 -16.36 -1.91
CA ASN A 8 -11.09 -15.18 -2.02
C ASN A 8 -11.14 -14.59 -3.44
N PHE A 9 -11.12 -15.43 -4.47
CA PHE A 9 -11.26 -15.00 -5.85
C PHE A 9 -12.60 -14.30 -6.11
N ALA A 10 -13.72 -14.89 -5.67
CA ALA A 10 -15.05 -14.31 -5.85
C ALA A 10 -15.19 -12.96 -5.14
N HIS A 11 -14.72 -12.88 -3.89
CA HIS A 11 -14.75 -11.63 -3.12
C HIS A 11 -13.90 -10.53 -3.75
N THR A 12 -12.69 -10.87 -4.22
CA THR A 12 -11.83 -9.91 -4.91
C THR A 12 -12.42 -9.43 -6.23
N ALA A 13 -13.03 -10.33 -7.00
CA ALA A 13 -13.73 -9.96 -8.24
C ALA A 13 -14.89 -8.98 -7.97
N GLU A 14 -15.67 -9.23 -6.91
CA GLU A 14 -16.76 -8.34 -6.50
C GLU A 14 -16.23 -6.96 -6.07
N ASN A 15 -15.21 -6.93 -5.21
CA ASN A 15 -14.58 -5.70 -4.75
C ASN A 15 -14.02 -4.88 -5.92
N LEU A 16 -13.26 -5.50 -6.82
CA LEU A 16 -12.69 -4.85 -8.01
C LEU A 16 -13.74 -4.38 -9.03
N SER A 17 -14.95 -4.93 -8.98
CA SER A 17 -16.07 -4.50 -9.85
C SER A 17 -16.84 -3.29 -9.29
N SER A 18 -16.51 -2.85 -8.07
CA SER A 18 -17.16 -1.71 -7.43
C SER A 18 -16.82 -0.39 -8.13
N ARG A 19 -17.79 0.52 -8.18
CA ARG A 19 -17.58 1.86 -8.74
C ARG A 19 -16.86 2.75 -7.71
N ASN A 20 -15.95 3.60 -8.17
CA ASN A 20 -15.19 4.57 -7.37
C ASN A 20 -14.23 3.97 -6.32
N LEU A 21 -13.51 2.91 -6.66
CA LEU A 21 -12.37 2.48 -5.85
C LEU A 21 -11.25 3.52 -5.89
N LYS A 22 -10.63 3.75 -4.72
CA LYS A 22 -9.34 4.43 -4.66
C LYS A 22 -8.23 3.54 -5.19
N ASP A 23 -7.14 4.15 -5.63
CA ASP A 23 -5.99 3.43 -6.18
C ASP A 23 -5.32 2.56 -5.12
N SER A 24 -5.25 3.05 -3.88
CA SER A 24 -4.81 2.26 -2.73
C SER A 24 -5.66 1.00 -2.52
N GLN A 25 -6.97 1.06 -2.73
CA GLN A 25 -7.84 -0.13 -2.60
C GLN A 25 -7.58 -1.13 -3.71
N ILE A 26 -7.43 -0.66 -4.96
CA ILE A 26 -7.08 -1.51 -6.10
C ILE A 26 -5.74 -2.20 -5.82
N TYR A 27 -4.73 -1.46 -5.35
CA TYR A 27 -3.43 -2.00 -4.98
C TYR A 27 -3.56 -3.09 -3.90
N LEU A 28 -4.31 -2.84 -2.82
CA LEU A 28 -4.49 -3.79 -1.73
C LEU A 28 -5.15 -5.11 -2.19
N PHE A 29 -6.13 -5.03 -3.10
CA PHE A 29 -6.80 -6.21 -3.65
C PHE A 29 -5.91 -7.01 -4.61
N CYS A 30 -4.99 -6.35 -5.31
CA CYS A 30 -4.15 -6.98 -6.33
C CYS A 30 -2.80 -7.47 -5.81
N GLN A 31 -2.16 -6.78 -4.85
CA GLN A 31 -0.77 -7.05 -4.41
C GLN A 31 -0.53 -8.47 -3.87
N GLY A 32 -1.57 -9.14 -3.38
CA GLY A 32 -1.49 -10.49 -2.82
C GLY A 32 -1.80 -11.60 -3.83
N LEU A 33 -2.14 -11.24 -5.07
CA LEU A 33 -2.54 -12.20 -6.10
C LEU A 33 -1.35 -12.59 -6.97
N SER A 34 -1.36 -13.84 -7.42
CA SER A 34 -0.40 -14.29 -8.43
C SER A 34 -0.71 -13.68 -9.81
N ALA A 35 0.28 -13.63 -10.69
CA ALA A 35 0.09 -13.13 -12.05
C ALA A 35 -0.98 -13.93 -12.81
N GLU A 36 -1.02 -15.25 -12.63
CA GLU A 36 -2.04 -16.13 -13.22
C GLU A 36 -3.45 -15.78 -12.72
N THR A 37 -3.57 -15.44 -11.44
CA THR A 37 -4.85 -15.03 -10.84
C THR A 37 -5.33 -13.71 -11.42
N LEU A 38 -4.43 -12.74 -11.61
CA LEU A 38 -4.75 -11.46 -12.24
C LEU A 38 -5.19 -11.64 -13.69
N VAL A 39 -4.48 -12.47 -14.47
CA VAL A 39 -4.83 -12.80 -15.86
C VAL A 39 -6.20 -13.49 -15.91
N LEU A 40 -6.45 -14.44 -15.02
CA LEU A 40 -7.72 -15.15 -14.95
C LEU A 40 -8.89 -14.21 -14.60
N LEU A 41 -8.72 -13.31 -13.61
CA LEU A 41 -9.71 -12.28 -13.28
C LEU A 41 -9.98 -11.37 -14.48
N HIS A 42 -8.93 -10.90 -15.13
CA HIS A 42 -9.01 -10.02 -16.29
C HIS A 42 -9.76 -10.68 -17.47
N ALA A 43 -9.52 -11.97 -17.71
CA ALA A 43 -10.18 -12.73 -18.78
C ALA A 43 -11.64 -13.08 -18.48
N LEU A 44 -11.96 -13.42 -17.22
CA LEU A 44 -13.29 -13.93 -16.86
C LEU A 44 -14.25 -12.86 -16.34
N LYS A 45 -13.76 -11.72 -15.87
CA LYS A 45 -14.56 -10.66 -15.24
C LYS A 45 -14.26 -9.30 -15.89
N PRO A 46 -14.93 -8.97 -17.01
CA PRO A 46 -14.71 -7.70 -17.74
C PRO A 46 -14.90 -6.45 -16.87
N ALA A 47 -15.73 -6.51 -15.83
CA ALA A 47 -15.93 -5.42 -14.89
C ALA A 47 -14.67 -5.07 -14.08
N THR A 48 -13.72 -6.00 -13.94
CA THR A 48 -12.46 -5.80 -13.21
C THR A 48 -11.31 -5.32 -14.11
N SER A 49 -11.47 -5.36 -15.44
CA SER A 49 -10.38 -5.15 -16.40
C SER A 49 -9.67 -3.82 -16.20
N LYS A 50 -10.42 -2.72 -16.08
CA LYS A 50 -9.85 -1.38 -15.85
C LYS A 50 -9.01 -1.28 -14.57
N CYS A 51 -9.46 -1.94 -13.50
CA CYS A 51 -8.74 -1.93 -12.22
C CYS A 51 -7.44 -2.74 -12.32
N ILE A 52 -7.48 -3.89 -13.00
CA ILE A 52 -6.31 -4.75 -13.19
C ILE A 52 -5.29 -4.08 -14.11
N GLU A 53 -5.73 -3.51 -15.24
CA GLU A 53 -4.88 -2.73 -16.15
C GLU A 53 -4.20 -1.58 -15.38
N LYS A 54 -4.99 -0.80 -14.64
CA LYS A 54 -4.46 0.31 -13.83
C LYS A 54 -3.42 -0.17 -12.82
N TYR A 55 -3.68 -1.28 -12.13
CA TYR A 55 -2.73 -1.87 -11.19
C TYR A 55 -1.41 -2.26 -11.88
N VAL A 56 -1.50 -2.99 -12.99
CA VAL A 56 -0.34 -3.55 -13.70
C VAL A 56 0.50 -2.45 -14.36
N GLU A 57 -0.13 -1.39 -14.85
CA GLU A 57 0.53 -0.29 -15.56
C GLU A 57 1.07 0.79 -14.62
N ASN A 58 0.32 1.13 -13.57
CA ASN A 58 0.58 2.35 -12.79
C ASN A 58 0.85 2.11 -11.31
N LEU A 59 0.23 1.11 -10.68
CA LEU A 59 0.22 1.01 -9.21
C LEU A 59 1.25 0.01 -8.65
N LYS A 60 1.53 -1.08 -9.37
CA LYS A 60 2.42 -2.14 -8.88
C LYS A 60 3.86 -1.68 -8.62
N ASP A 61 4.32 -0.69 -9.38
CA ASP A 61 5.71 -0.21 -9.39
C ASP A 61 5.89 1.06 -8.54
N VAL A 62 4.83 1.55 -7.89
CA VAL A 62 4.94 2.69 -6.98
C VAL A 62 5.79 2.31 -5.77
N GLN A 63 6.79 3.13 -5.47
CA GLN A 63 7.67 2.95 -4.32
C GLN A 63 7.78 4.25 -3.53
N VAL A 64 8.00 4.10 -2.23
CA VAL A 64 8.35 5.19 -1.32
C VAL A 64 9.87 5.33 -1.23
N GLU A 65 10.35 6.54 -0.97
CA GLU A 65 11.79 6.81 -0.85
C GLU A 65 12.30 6.55 0.58
N ILE A 66 11.43 6.68 1.58
CA ILE A 66 11.73 6.33 2.96
C ILE A 66 11.76 4.81 3.14
N SER A 67 12.90 4.32 3.62
CA SER A 67 13.10 2.94 4.03
C SER A 67 13.00 2.78 5.55
N GLY A 68 12.97 1.52 6.02
CA GLY A 68 13.07 1.24 7.45
C GLY A 68 14.38 1.72 8.09
N ARG A 69 15.46 1.89 7.30
CA ARG A 69 16.72 2.47 7.80
C ARG A 69 16.55 3.95 8.09
N ASP A 70 15.88 4.69 7.21
CA ASP A 70 15.57 6.11 7.41
C ASP A 70 14.75 6.31 8.67
N LEU A 71 13.74 5.47 8.92
CA LEU A 71 12.94 5.51 10.16
C LEU A 71 13.80 5.37 11.42
N LYS A 72 14.81 4.49 11.38
CA LYS A 72 15.76 4.33 12.48
C LYS A 72 16.63 5.58 12.66
N GLU A 73 17.10 6.17 11.56
CA GLU A 73 17.90 7.40 11.58
C GLU A 73 17.08 8.63 12.02
N MET A 74 15.76 8.61 11.83
CA MET A 74 14.80 9.58 12.36
C MET A 74 14.52 9.43 13.87
N GLY A 75 15.09 8.41 14.53
CA GLY A 75 14.98 8.21 15.98
C GLY A 75 13.92 7.21 16.42
N TYR A 76 13.30 6.46 15.50
CA TYR A 76 12.31 5.44 15.84
C TYR A 76 12.95 4.07 16.08
N ARG A 77 12.37 3.29 17.00
CA ARG A 77 12.83 1.93 17.27
C ARG A 77 12.21 0.94 16.28
N PRO A 78 13.01 0.03 15.70
CA PRO A 78 12.50 -0.96 14.77
C PRO A 78 11.47 -1.87 15.46
N GLY A 79 10.37 -2.17 14.76
CA GLY A 79 9.31 -3.01 15.27
C GLY A 79 8.14 -3.16 14.28
N PRO A 80 7.04 -3.82 14.67
CA PRO A 80 5.87 -4.05 13.81
C PRO A 80 5.28 -2.77 13.20
N LEU A 81 5.45 -1.63 13.89
CA LEU A 81 4.99 -0.32 13.42
C LEU A 81 5.75 0.17 12.19
N PHE A 82 6.99 -0.25 11.94
CA PHE A 82 7.71 0.12 10.73
C PHE A 82 7.02 -0.42 9.48
N ARG A 83 6.61 -1.70 9.52
CA ARG A 83 5.86 -2.28 8.41
C ARG A 83 4.53 -1.57 8.21
N LYS A 84 3.84 -1.21 9.30
CA LYS A 84 2.57 -0.48 9.24
C LYS A 84 2.73 0.91 8.63
N VAL A 85 3.65 1.73 9.15
CA VAL A 85 3.84 3.10 8.64
C VAL A 85 4.28 3.10 7.18
N LEU A 86 5.17 2.19 6.78
CA LEU A 86 5.64 2.10 5.39
C LEU A 86 4.52 1.65 4.45
N MET A 87 3.66 0.73 4.90
CA MET A 87 2.47 0.34 4.15
C MET A 87 1.50 1.52 4.00
N VAL A 88 1.17 2.22 5.09
CA VAL A 88 0.26 3.37 5.05
C VAL A 88 0.83 4.50 4.18
N LEU A 89 2.15 4.75 4.29
CA LEU A 89 2.85 5.73 3.45
C LEU A 89 2.78 5.37 1.96
N LEU A 90 3.00 4.11 1.63
CA LEU A 90 2.87 3.62 0.25
C LEU A 90 1.47 3.83 -0.30
N LEU A 91 0.43 3.51 0.48
CA LEU A 91 -0.96 3.74 0.09
C LEU A 91 -1.27 5.24 -0.10
N ALA A 92 -0.73 6.12 0.76
CA ALA A 92 -0.85 7.56 0.61
C ALA A 92 -0.15 8.07 -0.66
N ARG A 93 1.02 7.51 -1.02
CA ARG A 93 1.72 7.83 -2.26
C ARG A 93 0.96 7.34 -3.49
N ILE A 94 0.39 6.13 -3.44
CA ILE A 94 -0.48 5.58 -4.49
C ILE A 94 -1.72 6.48 -4.71
N ASP A 95 -2.33 6.97 -3.63
CA ASP A 95 -3.47 7.89 -3.71
C ASP A 95 -3.06 9.34 -4.05
N GLY A 96 -1.78 9.61 -4.31
CA GLY A 96 -1.25 10.91 -4.70
C GLY A 96 -1.24 11.98 -3.60
N GLN A 97 -1.41 11.56 -2.33
CA GLN A 97 -1.40 12.42 -1.15
C GLN A 97 0.01 12.83 -0.74
N VAL A 98 1.01 12.02 -1.09
CA VAL A 98 2.43 12.22 -0.81
C VAL A 98 3.21 12.01 -2.10
N ARG A 99 4.08 12.97 -2.45
CA ARG A 99 4.69 13.02 -3.80
C ARG A 99 6.20 13.00 -3.81
N ASN A 100 6.84 13.36 -2.70
CA ASN A 100 8.29 13.52 -2.59
C ASN A 100 8.75 13.12 -1.19
N ARG A 101 10.06 12.94 -1.04
CA ARG A 101 10.68 12.56 0.23
C ARG A 101 10.32 13.46 1.41
N GLU A 102 10.27 14.78 1.23
CA GLU A 102 9.96 15.72 2.32
C GLU A 102 8.55 15.51 2.86
N GLU A 103 7.58 15.31 1.95
CA GLU A 103 6.20 14.97 2.31
C GLU A 103 6.12 13.59 2.98
N GLU A 104 6.92 12.61 2.54
CA GLU A 104 7.00 11.31 3.20
C GLU A 104 7.51 11.42 4.64
N GLU A 105 8.56 12.22 4.87
CA GLU A 105 9.15 12.39 6.21
C GLU A 105 8.15 13.06 7.16
N LYS A 106 7.43 14.07 6.65
CA LYS A 106 6.36 14.74 7.39
C LYS A 106 5.22 13.77 7.70
N PHE A 107 4.78 12.98 6.72
CA PHE A 107 3.73 11.99 6.90
C PHE A 107 4.09 10.98 7.99
N VAL A 108 5.30 10.42 7.92
CA VAL A 108 5.80 9.45 8.89
C VAL A 108 5.83 10.03 10.30
N ARG A 109 6.33 11.27 10.48
CA ARG A 109 6.37 11.92 11.80
C ARG A 109 4.97 12.08 12.39
N GLN A 110 4.05 12.62 11.61
CA GLN A 110 2.66 12.81 12.04
C GLN A 110 1.98 11.48 12.39
N TRP A 111 2.20 10.44 11.57
CA TRP A 111 1.62 9.12 11.83
C TRP A 111 2.17 8.48 13.11
N MET A 112 3.48 8.59 13.36
CA MET A 112 4.12 8.05 14.56
C MET A 112 3.69 8.79 15.85
N GLU A 113 3.50 10.11 15.77
CA GLU A 113 2.99 10.91 16.89
C GLU A 113 1.58 10.48 17.30
N VAL A 114 0.69 10.23 16.33
CA VAL A 114 -0.67 9.74 16.58
C VAL A 114 -0.67 8.34 17.21
N GLU A 115 0.26 7.48 16.82
CA GLU A 115 0.43 6.13 17.40
C GLU A 115 1.17 6.15 18.77
N GLY A 116 1.50 7.32 19.31
CA GLY A 116 2.08 7.48 20.64
C GLY A 116 3.59 7.25 20.74
N LEU A 117 4.32 7.33 19.62
CA LEU A 117 5.77 7.24 19.58
C LEU A 117 6.39 8.58 19.17
N PRO A 118 6.71 9.47 20.13
CA PRO A 118 7.47 10.67 19.81
C PRO A 118 8.87 10.25 19.33
N GLY A 119 9.26 10.73 18.15
CA GLY A 119 10.61 10.50 17.62
C GLY A 119 11.63 11.00 18.63
N HIS A 120 12.69 10.22 18.89
CA HIS A 120 13.81 10.73 19.67
C HIS A 120 14.49 11.83 18.83
N GLU A 121 14.15 13.09 19.10
CA GLU A 121 14.93 14.22 18.62
C GLU A 121 16.38 13.96 19.00
N ARG A 122 17.26 13.83 17.99
CA ARG A 122 18.70 13.79 18.25
C ARG A 122 19.00 15.06 19.03
N ARG A 123 19.40 14.91 20.29
CA ARG A 123 20.00 16.00 21.05
C ARG A 123 21.12 16.54 20.16
N ARG A 124 20.94 17.77 19.70
CA ARG A 124 22.02 18.56 19.11
C ARG A 124 22.91 18.90 20.29
N ASP A 125 23.93 18.08 20.51
CA ASP A 125 25.09 18.41 21.33
C ASP A 125 26.06 19.26 20.48
#